data_AF-A0A9X2SR79-F1
#
_entry.id   AF-A0A9X2SR79-F1
#
_cell.length_a   1.000
_cell.length_b   1.000
_cell.length_c   1.000
_cell.angle_alpha   90.00
_cell.angle_beta   90.00
_cell.angle_gamma   90.00
#
_symmetry.space_group_name_H-M   'P 1'
#
loop_
_entity.id
_entity.type
_entity.pdbx_description
1 polymer ?
#
loop_
_entity_poly.entity_id
_entity_poly.type
_entity_poly.pdbx_seq_one_letter_code
_entity_poly.pdbx_strand_id
1 'polypeptide(L)'
;MDVSPWRTEQGRLARHNQLVLLARGEGDLADFARDVLAGRAKPEDVLYRSYLDEKTLAAAHASVDDWLALPGTEREAAIAGAAEATRAEITALVALDVSEPEPGPEAEPGPEADEHDFGAGFMKSGW
;
A
#
# COMPACT_ATOMS: atom_id res chain seq x y z
N MET A 1 12.96 18.09 15.88
CA MET A 1 12.14 16.89 15.58
C MET A 1 13.01 15.98 14.74
N ASP A 2 13.24 14.76 15.22
CA ASP A 2 13.99 13.78 14.44
C ASP A 2 13.13 13.33 13.25
N VAL A 3 13.70 13.32 12.05
CA VAL A 3 12.98 12.89 10.85
C VAL A 3 12.87 11.37 10.89
N SER A 4 11.65 10.83 10.77
CA SER A 4 11.42 9.38 10.70
C SER A 4 12.41 8.72 9.73
N PRO A 5 13.07 7.60 10.09
CA PRO A 5 14.04 6.93 9.23
C PRO A 5 13.50 6.61 7.82
N TRP A 6 12.20 6.31 7.73
CA TRP A 6 11.48 6.05 6.48
C TRP A 6 11.35 7.26 5.55
N ARG A 7 11.54 8.48 6.05
CA ARG A 7 11.50 9.72 5.26
C ARG A 7 12.84 10.09 4.62
N THR A 8 13.92 9.37 4.98
CA THR A 8 15.24 9.54 4.35
C THR A 8 15.24 8.97 2.92
N GLU A 9 16.29 9.25 2.14
CA GLU A 9 16.45 8.64 0.81
C GLU A 9 16.56 7.12 0.87
N GLN A 10 17.37 6.60 1.81
CA GLN A 10 17.46 5.16 2.07
C GLN A 10 16.10 4.58 2.49
N GLY A 11 15.35 5.29 3.33
CA GLY A 11 14.00 4.88 3.73
C GLY A 11 13.02 4.81 2.55
N ARG A 12 13.13 5.73 1.59
CA ARG A 12 12.33 5.69 0.35
C ARG A 12 12.74 4.51 -0.54
N LEU A 13 14.04 4.26 -0.70
CA LEU A 13 14.54 3.12 -1.47
C LEU A 13 14.14 1.78 -0.83
N ALA A 14 14.29 1.65 0.49
CA ALA A 14 13.83 0.46 1.24
C ALA A 14 12.34 0.20 1.00
N ARG A 15 11.50 1.24 1.06
CA ARG A 15 10.06 1.12 0.79
C ARG A 15 9.77 0.70 -0.66
N HIS A 16 10.50 1.26 -1.62
CA HIS A 16 10.39 0.82 -3.02
C HIS A 16 10.75 -0.66 -3.15
N ASN A 17 11.88 -1.11 -2.59
CA ASN A 17 12.30 -2.50 -2.63
C ASN A 17 11.28 -3.44 -1.96
N GLN A 18 10.69 -3.01 -0.84
CA GLN A 18 9.62 -3.74 -0.17
C GLN A 18 8.39 -3.91 -1.07
N LEU A 19 7.96 -2.85 -1.77
CA LEU A 19 6.85 -2.92 -2.72
C LEU A 19 7.17 -3.85 -3.90
N VAL A 20 8.40 -3.82 -4.41
CA VAL A 20 8.85 -4.75 -5.47
C VAL A 20 8.76 -6.20 -5.00
N LEU A 21 9.14 -6.50 -3.76
CA LEU A 21 9.00 -7.83 -3.19
C LEU A 21 7.52 -8.24 -3.04
N LEU A 22 6.67 -7.35 -2.53
CA LEU A 22 5.24 -7.61 -2.38
C LEU A 22 4.56 -7.88 -3.73
N ALA A 23 4.92 -7.12 -4.76
CA ALA A 23 4.36 -7.25 -6.11
C ALA A 23 4.70 -8.59 -6.79
N ARG A 24 5.68 -9.36 -6.29
CA ARG A 24 5.99 -10.73 -6.76
C ARG A 24 5.08 -11.79 -6.16
N GLY A 25 4.35 -11.46 -5.09
CA GLY A 25 3.41 -12.37 -4.45
C GLY A 25 2.07 -12.47 -5.16
N GLU A 26 1.10 -13.05 -4.46
CA GLU A 26 -0.29 -13.17 -4.89
C GLU A 26 -1.20 -12.49 -3.86
N GLY A 27 -2.42 -12.13 -4.28
CA GLY A 27 -3.43 -11.51 -3.42
C GLY A 27 -3.44 -9.99 -3.46
N ASP A 28 -4.35 -9.43 -2.67
CA ASP A 28 -4.67 -8.00 -2.59
C ASP A 28 -3.46 -7.09 -2.27
N LEU A 29 -2.56 -7.51 -1.38
CA LEU A 29 -1.32 -6.79 -1.07
C LEU A 29 -0.35 -6.76 -2.25
N ALA A 30 -0.28 -7.84 -3.02
CA ALA A 30 0.55 -7.89 -4.22
C ALA A 30 -0.03 -7.00 -5.32
N ASP A 31 -1.35 -7.02 -5.50
CA ASP A 31 -2.06 -6.15 -6.45
C ASP A 31 -1.93 -4.68 -6.09
N PHE A 32 -2.11 -4.33 -4.81
CA PHE A 32 -1.86 -2.98 -4.32
C PHE A 32 -0.41 -2.53 -4.56
N ALA A 33 0.57 -3.40 -4.28
CA ALA A 33 1.97 -3.08 -4.53
C ALA A 33 2.26 -2.82 -6.03
N ARG A 34 1.66 -3.60 -6.93
CA ARG A 34 1.74 -3.36 -8.39
C ARG A 34 1.11 -2.03 -8.78
N ASP A 35 -0.05 -1.68 -8.23
CA ASP A 35 -0.70 -0.40 -8.50
C ASP A 35 0.11 0.79 -8.01
N VAL A 36 0.76 0.68 -6.84
CA VAL A 36 1.65 1.72 -6.32
C VAL A 36 2.89 1.87 -7.19
N LEU A 37 3.54 0.76 -7.58
CA LEU A 37 4.72 0.80 -8.45
C LEU A 37 4.39 1.35 -9.84
N ALA A 38 3.20 1.06 -10.37
CA ALA A 38 2.71 1.60 -11.62
C ALA A 38 2.20 3.05 -11.52
N GLY A 39 2.21 3.68 -10.34
CA GLY A 39 1.74 5.04 -10.12
C GLY A 39 0.22 5.22 -10.21
N ARG A 40 -0.56 4.13 -10.19
CA ARG A 40 -2.03 4.14 -10.18
C ARG A 40 -2.60 4.38 -8.77
N ALA A 41 -1.80 4.08 -7.75
CA ALA A 41 -2.13 4.29 -6.34
C ALA A 41 -0.96 4.94 -5.60
N LYS A 42 -1.26 5.55 -4.45
CA LYS A 42 -0.26 6.00 -3.49
C LYS A 42 -0.22 5.06 -2.28
N PRO A 43 0.93 4.91 -1.59
CA PRO A 43 1.01 4.10 -0.38
C PRO A 43 -0.04 4.45 0.68
N GLU A 44 -0.36 5.73 0.83
CA GLU A 44 -1.38 6.20 1.77
C GLU A 44 -2.82 5.85 1.39
N ASP A 45 -3.09 5.47 0.14
CA ASP A 45 -4.46 5.15 -0.30
C ASP A 45 -5.01 3.88 0.36
N VAL A 46 -4.13 3.02 0.89
CA VAL A 46 -4.50 1.84 1.70
C VAL A 46 -5.34 2.23 2.94
N LEU A 47 -5.24 3.48 3.40
CA LEU A 47 -5.98 3.98 4.56
C LEU A 47 -7.39 4.47 4.20
N TYR A 48 -7.65 4.78 2.93
CA TYR A 48 -8.87 5.47 2.50
C TYR A 48 -9.69 4.68 1.48
N ARG A 49 -9.08 3.68 0.84
CA ARG A 49 -9.73 2.80 -0.14
C ARG A 49 -9.62 1.37 0.34
N SER A 50 -10.68 0.59 0.09
CA SER A 50 -10.70 -0.86 0.34
C SER A 50 -9.88 -1.60 -0.72
N TYR A 51 -8.56 -1.38 -0.73
CA TYR A 51 -7.63 -2.18 -1.54
C TYR A 51 -7.46 -3.58 -0.97
N LEU A 52 -7.53 -3.69 0.36
CA LEU A 52 -7.32 -4.93 1.08
C LEU A 52 -8.65 -5.61 1.32
N ASP A 53 -8.68 -6.92 1.12
CA ASP A 53 -9.80 -7.76 1.47
C ASP A 53 -9.99 -7.79 3.01
N GLU A 54 -11.17 -8.21 3.45
CA GLU A 54 -11.49 -8.27 4.88
C GLU A 54 -10.58 -9.22 5.66
N LYS A 55 -10.03 -10.25 5.00
CA LYS A 55 -9.16 -11.25 5.64
C LYS A 55 -7.77 -10.68 5.92
N THR A 56 -7.20 -9.94 4.99
CA THR A 56 -5.95 -9.22 5.14
C THR A 56 -6.09 -8.13 6.21
N LEU A 57 -7.20 -7.39 6.20
CA LEU A 57 -7.50 -6.43 7.27
C LEU A 57 -7.65 -7.11 8.64
N ALA A 58 -8.29 -8.28 8.71
CA ALA A 58 -8.41 -9.04 9.96
C ALA A 58 -7.04 -9.46 10.51
N ALA A 59 -6.09 -9.84 9.65
CA ALA A 59 -4.73 -10.17 10.08
C ALA A 59 -3.98 -8.94 10.64
N ALA A 60 -4.18 -7.77 10.03
CA ALA A 60 -3.63 -6.51 10.55
C ALA A 60 -4.22 -6.14 11.91
N HIS A 61 -5.55 -6.26 12.08
CA HIS A 61 -6.21 -6.04 13.36
C HIS A 61 -5.72 -7.02 14.44
N ALA A 62 -5.57 -8.30 14.11
CA ALA A 62 -5.03 -9.29 15.04
C ALA A 62 -3.62 -8.92 15.53
N SER A 63 -2.76 -8.40 14.64
CA SER A 63 -1.42 -7.94 15.02
C SER A 63 -1.45 -6.74 15.96
N VAL A 64 -2.44 -5.85 15.81
CA VAL A 64 -2.67 -4.73 16.74
C VAL A 64 -3.15 -5.26 18.09
N ASP A 65 -4.08 -6.21 18.09
CA ASP A 65 -4.58 -6.83 19.32
C ASP A 65 -3.45 -7.54 20.08
N ASP A 66 -2.59 -8.27 19.37
CA ASP A 66 -1.40 -8.92 19.96
C ASP A 66 -0.48 -7.89 20.60
N TRP A 67 -0.20 -6.77 19.93
CA TRP A 67 0.59 -5.67 20.48
C TRP A 67 -0.06 -5.07 21.75
N LEU A 68 -1.38 -4.88 21.74
CA LEU A 68 -2.12 -4.36 22.89
C LEU A 68 -2.20 -5.36 24.05
N ALA A 69 -2.10 -6.65 23.77
CA ALA A 69 -2.05 -7.71 24.78
C ALA A 69 -0.69 -7.86 25.46
N LEU A 70 0.40 -7.35 24.85
CA LEU A 70 1.75 -7.45 25.43
C LEU A 70 1.84 -6.82 26.83
N PRO A 71 2.61 -7.41 27.76
CA PRO A 71 2.96 -6.76 29.02
C PRO A 71 3.61 -5.40 28.81
N GLY A 72 3.38 -4.46 29.73
CA GLY A 72 3.95 -3.10 29.65
C GLY A 72 5.47 -3.09 29.48
N THR A 73 6.17 -3.97 30.19
CA THR A 73 7.63 -4.13 30.10
C THR A 73 8.10 -4.60 28.73
N GLU A 74 7.34 -5.48 28.07
CA GLU A 74 7.67 -5.97 26.73
C GLU A 74 7.42 -4.89 25.68
N ARG A 75 6.32 -4.12 25.81
CA ARG A 75 6.07 -2.96 24.96
C ARG A 75 7.16 -1.89 25.11
N GLU A 76 7.57 -1.59 26.34
CA GLU A 76 8.64 -0.61 26.59
C GLU A 76 9.97 -1.06 25.98
N ALA A 77 10.32 -2.34 26.13
CA ALA A 77 11.50 -2.92 25.50
C ALA A 77 11.43 -2.83 23.96
N ALA A 78 10.28 -3.15 23.36
CA ALA A 78 10.06 -3.04 21.93
C ALA A 78 10.16 -1.58 21.44
N ILE A 79 9.58 -0.61 22.16
CA ILE A 79 9.68 0.82 21.86
C ILE A 79 11.13 1.29 21.93
N ALA A 80 11.88 0.89 22.97
CA ALA A 80 13.29 1.25 23.13
C ALA A 80 14.16 0.73 21.97
N GLY A 81 13.86 -0.47 21.46
CA GLY A 81 14.55 -1.09 20.32
C GLY A 81 14.06 -0.64 18.94
N ALA A 82 12.90 0.03 18.85
CA ALA A 82 12.21 0.27 17.58
C ALA A 82 13.04 1.08 16.57
N ALA A 83 13.78 2.09 17.03
CA ALA A 83 14.60 2.92 16.16
C ALA A 83 15.72 2.11 15.50
N GLU A 84 16.38 1.24 16.25
CA GLU A 84 17.48 0.42 15.75
C GLU A 84 16.97 -0.70 14.85
N ALA A 85 15.89 -1.38 15.25
CA ALA A 85 15.22 -2.37 14.41
C ALA A 85 14.77 -1.76 13.07
N THR A 86 14.23 -0.54 13.09
CA THR A 86 13.84 0.18 11.86
C THR A 86 15.04 0.47 10.95
N ARG A 87 16.18 0.89 11.51
CA ARG A 87 17.39 1.15 10.70
C ARG A 87 17.97 -0.13 10.11
N ALA A 88 17.96 -1.21 10.88
CA ALA A 88 18.40 -2.52 10.42
C ALA A 88 17.51 -3.02 9.28
N GLU A 89 16.19 -2.88 9.41
CA GLU A 89 15.22 -3.22 8.36
C GLU A 89 15.45 -2.42 7.07
N ILE A 90 15.60 -1.09 7.20
CA ILE A 90 15.90 -0.22 6.04
C ILE A 90 17.20 -0.66 5.36
N THR A 91 18.23 -0.98 6.14
CA THR A 91 19.53 -1.42 5.61
C THR A 91 19.40 -2.76 4.88
N ALA A 92 18.65 -3.71 5.45
CA ALA A 92 18.39 -5.01 4.86
C ALA A 92 17.62 -4.86 3.53
N LEU A 93 16.57 -4.05 3.52
CA LEU A 93 15.76 -3.80 2.32
C LEU A 93 16.56 -3.09 1.22
N VAL A 94 17.39 -2.11 1.56
CA VAL A 94 18.28 -1.41 0.60
C VAL A 94 19.33 -2.34 0.01
N ALA A 95 19.83 -3.30 0.78
CA ALA A 95 20.84 -4.25 0.30
C ALA A 95 20.28 -5.30 -0.67
N LEU A 96 18.97 -5.37 -0.86
CA LEU A 96 18.36 -6.28 -1.81
C LEU A 96 18.63 -5.85 -3.25
N ASP A 97 19.11 -6.80 -4.06
CA ASP A 97 19.13 -6.65 -5.52
C ASP A 97 17.74 -7.00 -6.06
N VAL A 98 16.94 -5.96 -6.32
CA VAL A 98 15.59 -6.10 -6.86
C VAL A 98 15.51 -5.45 -8.24
N SER A 99 15.14 -6.25 -9.24
CA SER A 99 14.67 -5.74 -10.52
C SER A 99 13.19 -5.39 -10.41
N GLU A 100 12.78 -4.30 -11.06
CA GLU A 100 11.38 -3.92 -11.19
C GLU A 100 10.58 -5.10 -11.80
N PRO A 101 9.38 -5.39 -11.29
CA PRO A 101 8.52 -6.40 -11.89
C PRO A 101 8.14 -5.96 -13.29
N GLU A 102 8.04 -6.91 -14.23
CA GLU A 102 7.55 -6.59 -15.58
C GLU A 102 6.19 -5.88 -15.46
N PRO A 103 5.96 -4.82 -16.27
CA PRO A 103 4.67 -4.14 -16.25
C PRO A 103 3.58 -5.18 -16.52
N GLY A 104 2.64 -5.29 -15.56
CA GLY A 104 1.44 -6.11 -15.76
C GLY A 104 0.72 -5.69 -17.03
N PRO A 105 -0.11 -6.58 -17.62
CA PRO A 105 -0.81 -6.27 -18.87
C PRO A 105 -1.52 -4.92 -18.72
N GLU A 106 -1.24 -4.01 -19.64
CA GLU A 106 -1.96 -2.75 -19.76
C GLU A 106 -3.45 -3.09 -19.71
N ALA A 107 -4.20 -2.43 -18.82
CA ALA A 107 -5.65 -2.52 -18.86
C ALA A 107 -6.05 -2.20 -20.30
N GLU A 108 -6.63 -3.18 -21.01
CA GLU A 108 -7.09 -2.96 -22.37
C GLU A 108 -7.92 -1.67 -22.36
N PRO A 109 -7.74 -0.77 -23.36
CA PRO A 109 -8.61 0.36 -23.48
C PRO A 109 -10.04 -0.18 -23.51
N GLY A 110 -10.77 0.04 -22.43
CA GLY A 110 -12.19 -0.27 -22.38
C GLY A 110 -12.84 0.34 -23.62
N PRO A 111 -13.88 -0.30 -24.19
CA PRO A 111 -14.53 0.22 -25.38
C PRO A 111 -14.82 1.70 -25.14
N GLU A 112 -14.38 2.50 -26.11
CA GLU A 112 -14.39 3.96 -26.11
C GLU A 112 -15.62 4.46 -25.37
N ALA A 113 -15.41 5.42 -24.46
CA ALA A 113 -16.51 6.12 -23.82
C ALA A 113 -17.46 6.62 -24.90
N ASP A 114 -18.55 5.88 -25.05
CA ASP A 114 -19.63 6.15 -25.99
C ASP A 114 -20.01 7.61 -25.79
N GLU A 115 -19.92 8.35 -26.88
CA GLU A 115 -20.27 9.75 -26.92
C GLU A 115 -21.64 9.93 -26.24
N HIS A 116 -21.71 10.93 -25.38
CA HIS A 116 -22.92 11.45 -24.79
C HIS A 116 -24.15 11.37 -25.72
N ASP A 117 -25.08 10.45 -25.45
CA ASP A 117 -26.52 10.72 -25.63
C ASP A 117 -27.37 9.96 -24.59
N PHE A 118 -27.19 10.33 -23.33
CA PHE A 118 -28.17 10.02 -22.29
C PHE A 118 -29.21 11.15 -22.22
N GLY A 119 -30.22 11.06 -23.08
CA GLY A 119 -31.61 11.39 -22.75
C GLY A 119 -31.95 12.84 -22.37
N ALA A 120 -31.91 13.77 -23.33
CA ALA A 120 -32.70 14.99 -23.25
C ALA A 120 -34.18 14.70 -23.59
N GLY A 121 -34.83 13.91 -22.73
CA GLY A 121 -36.17 13.37 -22.95
C GLY A 121 -37.09 13.45 -21.73
N PHE A 122 -36.86 14.34 -20.75
CA PHE A 122 -37.78 14.51 -19.62
C PHE A 122 -37.75 15.95 -19.09
N MET A 123 -38.47 16.88 -19.73
CA MET A 123 -39.28 17.96 -19.11
C MET A 123 -40.19 18.59 -20.19
N LYS A 124 -41.25 17.86 -20.57
CA LYS A 124 -42.48 18.46 -21.11
C LYS A 124 -43.64 18.08 -20.21
N SER A 125 -43.91 18.94 -19.24
CA SER A 125 -45.19 19.13 -18.53
C SER A 125 -45.09 20.54 -17.95
N GLY A 126 -45.86 21.55 -18.35
CA GLY A 126 -47.31 21.55 -18.52
C GLY A 126 -47.85 22.45 -17.40
N TRP A 127 -48.51 23.55 -17.82
CA TRP A 127 -48.98 24.73 -17.07
C TRP A 127 -48.03 25.93 -17.09
#